data_AF-A0A966PYE2-F1
#
_entry.id   AF-A0A966PYE2-F1
#
_cell.length_a   1.000
_cell.length_b   1.000
_cell.length_c   1.000
_cell.angle_alpha   90.00
_cell.angle_beta   90.00
_cell.angle_gamma   90.00
#
_symmetry.space_group_name_H-M   'P 1'
#
loop_
_entity.id
_entity.type
_entity.pdbx_description
1 polymer ?
#
loop_
_entity_poly.entity_id
_entity_poly.type
_entity_poly.pdbx_seq_one_letter_code
_entity_poly.pdbx_strand_id
1 'polypeptide(L)'
;MGADAVDSAVISCANTLIVSGMQKQHNIADYVCTNSTEQLDILMKQRSDNTTIVAPRNLYAKYVWEKGIECLPTFEDLREYQWNPNTCSQQLMSLALACWIGSPVIAVFDYLLDPAQETPAFRALLTLYPGTRFLYVRAAKGNKIKLFEKVTNFSHMDQKEFLNFYKKYAESK
;
A
#
# COMPACT_ATOMS: atom_id res chain seq x y z
N MET A 1 20.85 6.58 -0.35
CA MET A 1 21.16 5.20 0.09
C MET A 1 19.92 4.38 -0.20
N GLY A 2 20.07 3.37 -1.06
CA GLY A 2 18.95 2.77 -1.80
C GLY A 2 17.98 2.01 -0.91
N ALA A 3 16.69 2.26 -1.11
CA ALA A 3 15.70 1.22 -0.91
C ALA A 3 16.08 0.11 -1.90
N ASP A 4 16.52 -1.04 -1.38
CA ASP A 4 16.68 -2.24 -2.18
C ASP A 4 15.33 -2.45 -2.89
N ALA A 5 15.33 -2.44 -4.22
CA ALA A 5 14.11 -2.65 -4.97
C ALA A 5 13.48 -3.97 -4.50
N VAL A 6 12.20 -3.94 -4.16
CA VAL A 6 11.43 -5.16 -3.86
C VAL A 6 11.70 -6.16 -4.99
N ASP A 7 12.19 -7.33 -4.62
CA ASP A 7 12.61 -8.37 -5.56
C ASP A 7 11.48 -8.66 -6.56
N SER A 8 11.80 -8.76 -7.86
CA SER A 8 10.83 -9.10 -8.90
C SER A 8 10.08 -10.40 -8.59
N ALA A 9 10.72 -11.36 -7.92
CA ALA A 9 10.09 -12.60 -7.47
C ALA A 9 9.01 -12.37 -6.38
N VAL A 10 9.15 -11.32 -5.58
CA VAL A 10 8.14 -10.91 -4.60
C VAL A 10 6.98 -10.21 -5.31
N ILE A 11 7.29 -9.36 -6.29
CA ILE A 11 6.27 -8.65 -7.08
C ILE A 11 5.39 -9.64 -7.84
N SER A 12 5.97 -10.69 -8.45
CA SER A 12 5.21 -11.71 -9.18
C SER A 12 4.30 -12.57 -8.28
N CYS A 13 4.47 -12.50 -6.95
CA CYS A 13 3.58 -13.13 -5.99
C CYS A 13 2.34 -12.27 -5.68
N ALA A 14 2.27 -11.02 -6.13
CA ALA A 14 1.12 -10.17 -5.84
C ALA A 14 -0.02 -10.45 -6.83
N ASN A 15 -1.21 -10.75 -6.30
CA ASN A 15 -2.44 -10.73 -7.10
C ASN A 15 -2.88 -9.31 -7.46
N THR A 16 -2.52 -8.34 -6.60
CA THR A 16 -2.76 -6.92 -6.81
C THR A 16 -1.57 -6.15 -6.24
N LEU A 17 -0.90 -5.38 -7.08
CA LEU A 17 0.23 -4.54 -6.72
C LEU A 17 -0.23 -3.08 -6.61
N ILE A 18 -0.15 -2.53 -5.40
CA ILE A 18 -0.43 -1.12 -5.14
C ILE A 18 0.89 -0.43 -4.80
N VAL A 19 1.21 0.64 -5.53
CA VAL A 19 2.40 1.45 -5.33
C VAL A 19 2.02 2.81 -4.76
N SER A 20 2.85 3.31 -3.84
CA SER A 20 2.68 4.60 -3.20
C SER A 20 3.55 5.66 -3.86
N GLY A 21 2.92 6.64 -4.51
CA GLY A 21 3.60 7.72 -5.22
C GLY A 21 4.41 7.27 -6.42
N MET A 22 5.41 8.08 -6.79
CA MET A 22 6.36 7.74 -7.84
C MET A 22 7.48 6.82 -7.33
N GLN A 23 7.36 5.52 -7.61
CA GLN A 23 8.43 4.53 -7.40
C GLN A 23 8.85 3.88 -8.71
N LYS A 24 9.99 3.17 -8.75
CA LYS A 24 10.45 2.49 -9.98
C LYS A 24 9.43 1.51 -10.56
N GLN A 25 8.62 0.90 -9.68
CA GLN A 25 7.66 -0.15 -10.00
C GLN A 25 6.29 0.38 -10.49
N HIS A 26 6.07 1.70 -10.57
CA HIS A 26 4.75 2.24 -10.90
C HIS A 26 4.21 1.75 -12.26
N ASN A 27 5.08 1.43 -13.21
CA ASN A 27 4.68 0.98 -14.56
C ASN A 27 4.15 -0.46 -14.63
N ILE A 28 4.37 -1.25 -13.58
CA ILE A 28 3.94 -2.66 -13.51
C ILE A 28 2.90 -2.87 -12.40
N ALA A 29 2.43 -1.79 -11.79
CA ALA A 29 1.44 -1.83 -10.73
C ALA A 29 0.02 -1.81 -11.29
N ASP A 30 -0.90 -2.49 -10.61
CA ASP A 30 -2.33 -2.36 -10.92
C ASP A 30 -2.84 -0.98 -10.49
N TYR A 31 -2.37 -0.51 -9.32
CA TYR A 31 -2.75 0.78 -8.77
C TYR A 31 -1.54 1.60 -8.32
N VAL A 32 -1.57 2.91 -8.59
CA VAL A 32 -0.61 3.88 -8.04
C VAL A 32 -1.36 4.98 -7.30
N CYS A 33 -1.13 5.10 -6.00
CA CYS A 33 -1.79 6.10 -5.17
C CYS A 33 -0.95 7.38 -5.09
N THR A 34 -1.50 8.53 -5.49
CA THR A 34 -0.87 9.83 -5.30
C THR A 34 -1.83 10.90 -4.81
N ASN A 35 -1.38 11.72 -3.87
CA ASN A 35 -2.03 12.95 -3.44
C ASN A 35 -1.16 14.19 -3.69
N SER A 36 -0.14 14.05 -4.54
CA SER A 36 0.70 15.17 -5.00
C SER A 36 0.31 15.55 -6.42
N THR A 37 -0.02 16.82 -6.64
CA THR A 37 -0.35 17.36 -7.96
C THR A 37 0.80 17.18 -8.95
N GLU A 38 2.04 17.45 -8.52
CA GLU A 38 3.22 17.32 -9.37
C GLU A 38 3.44 15.87 -9.80
N GLN A 39 3.35 14.92 -8.85
CA GLN A 39 3.50 13.51 -9.18
C GLN A 39 2.34 12.99 -10.03
N LEU A 40 1.11 13.47 -9.81
CA LEU A 40 -0.03 13.11 -10.63
C LEU A 40 0.19 13.49 -12.09
N ASP A 41 0.68 14.70 -12.35
CA ASP A 41 0.95 15.18 -13.71
C ASP A 41 2.02 14.33 -14.42
N ILE A 42 3.01 13.84 -13.67
CA ILE A 42 4.05 12.95 -14.20
C ILE A 42 3.49 11.54 -14.46
N LEU A 43 2.76 10.97 -13.49
CA LEU A 43 2.15 9.65 -13.61
C LEU A 43 1.15 9.61 -14.77
N MET A 44 0.34 10.66 -14.95
CA MET A 44 -0.58 10.76 -16.09
C MET A 44 0.14 10.86 -17.44
N LYS A 45 1.44 11.16 -17.49
CA LYS A 45 2.23 11.13 -18.73
C LYS A 45 2.99 9.83 -18.92
N GLN A 46 3.36 9.16 -17.83
CA GLN A 46 4.30 8.04 -17.84
C GLN A 46 3.69 6.68 -17.52
N ARG A 47 2.44 6.62 -17.04
CA ARG A 47 1.77 5.35 -16.70
C ARG A 47 1.75 4.39 -17.88
N SER A 48 1.77 3.10 -17.57
CA SER A 48 1.41 2.06 -18.54
C SER A 48 -0.11 1.96 -18.66
N ASP A 49 -0.59 1.37 -19.76
CA ASP A 49 -2.03 1.21 -20.02
C ASP A 49 -2.75 0.32 -18.98
N ASN A 50 -2.00 -0.52 -18.27
CA ASN A 50 -2.53 -1.44 -17.26
C ASN A 50 -2.51 -0.86 -15.84
N THR A 51 -1.94 0.34 -15.65
CA THR A 51 -1.83 0.97 -14.34
C THR A 51 -2.93 2.01 -14.15
N THR A 52 -3.71 1.86 -13.09
CA THR A 52 -4.71 2.85 -12.68
C THR A 52 -4.14 3.78 -11.60
N ILE A 53 -4.15 5.08 -11.85
CA ILE A 53 -3.75 6.06 -10.84
C ILE A 53 -4.95 6.35 -9.94
N VAL A 54 -4.77 6.27 -8.63
CA VAL A 54 -5.81 6.59 -7.66
C VAL A 54 -5.44 7.88 -6.93
N ALA A 55 -6.32 8.87 -7.01
CA ALA A 55 -6.07 10.21 -6.46
C ALA A 55 -7.26 10.75 -5.66
N PRO A 56 -7.04 11.60 -4.65
CA PRO A 56 -8.12 12.29 -3.94
C PRO A 56 -8.98 13.13 -4.89
N ARG A 57 -10.25 13.32 -4.53
CA ARG A 57 -11.29 13.93 -5.40
C ARG A 57 -10.86 15.27 -6.02
N ASN A 58 -10.21 16.14 -5.26
CA ASN A 58 -9.72 17.44 -5.73
C ASN A 58 -8.69 17.32 -6.86
N LEU A 59 -7.83 16.30 -6.82
CA LEU A 59 -6.82 16.05 -7.84
C LEU A 59 -7.41 15.24 -9.00
N TYR A 60 -8.23 14.23 -8.69
CA TYR A 60 -8.95 13.44 -9.69
C TYR A 60 -9.76 14.34 -10.64
N ALA A 61 -10.42 15.39 -10.13
CA ALA A 61 -11.21 16.32 -10.92
C ALA A 61 -10.43 16.96 -12.09
N LYS A 62 -9.10 17.10 -11.99
CA LYS A 62 -8.24 17.62 -13.06
C LYS A 62 -8.18 16.70 -14.28
N TYR A 63 -8.33 15.40 -14.06
CA TYR A 63 -8.16 14.34 -15.06
C TYR A 63 -9.39 13.43 -15.19
N VAL A 64 -10.56 13.88 -14.71
CA VAL A 64 -11.81 13.08 -14.69
C VAL A 64 -12.21 12.53 -16.07
N TRP A 65 -11.80 13.20 -17.15
CA TRP A 65 -12.09 12.79 -18.52
C TRP A 65 -11.04 11.86 -19.14
N GLU A 66 -9.92 11.64 -18.44
CA GLU A 66 -8.84 10.76 -18.89
C GLU A 66 -9.07 9.32 -18.45
N LYS A 67 -8.59 8.36 -19.25
CA LYS A 67 -8.57 6.94 -18.86
C LYS A 67 -7.41 6.63 -17.91
N GLY A 68 -7.55 5.60 -17.08
CA GLY A 68 -6.47 5.13 -16.20
C GLY A 68 -6.26 6.00 -14.96
N ILE A 69 -7.28 6.76 -14.56
CA ILE A 69 -7.34 7.43 -13.27
C ILE A 69 -8.69 7.17 -12.61
N GLU A 70 -8.67 6.90 -11.31
CA GLU A 70 -9.85 6.74 -10.48
C GLU A 70 -9.80 7.66 -9.25
N CYS A 71 -11.00 8.03 -8.79
CA CYS A 71 -11.14 8.78 -7.54
C CYS A 71 -10.93 7.82 -6.37
N LEU A 72 -10.08 8.22 -5.43
CA LEU A 72 -9.89 7.51 -4.17
C LEU A 72 -11.24 7.34 -3.44
N PRO A 73 -11.57 6.13 -2.97
CA PRO A 73 -12.75 5.90 -2.15
C PRO A 73 -12.77 6.76 -0.88
N THR A 74 -13.97 6.98 -0.35
CA THR A 74 -14.13 7.65 0.94
C THR A 74 -13.98 6.64 2.07
N PHE A 75 -12.95 6.81 2.90
CA PHE A 75 -12.72 5.98 4.09
C PHE A 75 -13.28 6.70 5.33
N GLU A 76 -14.59 6.59 5.55
CA GLU A 76 -15.24 7.29 6.66
C GLU A 76 -14.76 6.78 8.02
N ASP A 77 -14.55 5.47 8.16
CA ASP A 77 -14.07 4.83 9.38
C ASP A 77 -12.67 5.28 9.80
N LEU A 78 -11.89 5.84 8.87
CA LEU A 78 -10.55 6.33 9.14
C LEU A 78 -10.53 7.79 9.62
N ARG A 79 -11.63 8.53 9.49
CA ARG A 79 -11.68 9.97 9.84
C ARG A 79 -11.24 10.24 11.28
N GLU A 80 -11.57 9.34 12.22
CA GLU A 80 -11.20 9.48 13.64
C GLU A 80 -9.71 9.23 13.91
N TYR A 81 -8.97 8.69 12.94
CA TYR A 81 -7.58 8.26 13.06
C TYR A 81 -6.61 9.15 12.28
N GLN A 82 -6.86 10.46 12.28
CA GLN A 82 -6.05 11.48 11.60
C GLN A 82 -5.96 11.28 10.08
N TRP A 83 -6.94 10.61 9.48
CA TRP A 83 -7.01 10.43 8.04
C TRP A 83 -7.50 11.69 7.34
N ASN A 84 -6.68 12.19 6.42
CA ASN A 84 -7.08 13.16 5.42
C ASN A 84 -6.38 12.83 4.10
N PRO A 85 -7.10 12.47 3.03
CA PRO A 85 -6.49 11.99 1.79
C PRO A 85 -5.62 13.05 1.10
N ASN A 86 -5.81 14.33 1.41
CA ASN A 86 -5.01 15.43 0.86
C ASN A 86 -3.68 15.65 1.59
N THR A 87 -3.53 15.15 2.81
CA THR A 87 -2.39 15.46 3.68
C THR A 87 -1.74 14.23 4.30
N CYS A 88 -2.41 13.08 4.29
CA CYS A 88 -1.80 11.82 4.73
C CYS A 88 -0.67 11.41 3.78
N SER A 89 0.16 10.48 4.21
CA SER A 89 1.14 9.91 3.31
C SER A 89 0.48 9.10 2.19
N GLN A 90 1.21 8.95 1.09
CA GLN A 90 0.80 8.11 -0.03
C GLN A 90 0.83 6.62 0.36
N GLN A 91 1.69 6.21 1.30
CA GLN A 91 1.75 4.83 1.80
C GLN A 91 0.52 4.45 2.62
N LEU A 92 0.05 5.34 3.49
CA LEU A 92 -1.17 5.14 4.25
C LEU A 92 -2.38 5.09 3.31
N MET A 93 -2.34 5.90 2.24
CA MET A 93 -3.37 5.88 1.22
C MET A 93 -3.42 4.57 0.42
N SER A 94 -2.26 4.04 0.01
CA SER A 94 -2.17 2.71 -0.60
C SER A 94 -2.66 1.62 0.34
N LEU A 95 -2.34 1.70 1.63
CA LEU A 95 -2.78 0.71 2.61
C LEU A 95 -4.29 0.75 2.84
N ALA A 96 -4.87 1.94 2.96
CA ALA A 96 -6.32 2.11 3.07
C ALA A 96 -7.04 1.55 1.84
N LEU A 97 -6.51 1.83 0.64
CA LEU A 97 -7.03 1.26 -0.61
C LEU A 97 -6.97 -0.27 -0.62
N ALA A 98 -5.86 -0.86 -0.18
CA ALA A 98 -5.72 -2.33 -0.08
C ALA A 98 -6.78 -2.95 0.84
N CYS A 99 -7.09 -2.29 1.96
CA CYS A 99 -8.13 -2.72 2.89
C CYS A 99 -9.52 -2.61 2.25
N TRP A 100 -9.80 -1.53 1.53
CA TRP A 100 -11.09 -1.31 0.86
C TRP A 100 -11.35 -2.27 -0.30
N ILE A 101 -10.29 -2.67 -1.04
CA ILE A 101 -10.38 -3.74 -2.05
C ILE A 101 -10.82 -5.07 -1.42
N GLY A 102 -10.66 -5.24 -0.10
CA GLY A 102 -11.08 -6.44 0.63
C GLY A 102 -10.08 -7.59 0.50
N SER A 103 -8.79 -7.29 0.33
CA SER A 103 -7.76 -8.32 0.22
C SER A 103 -7.63 -9.09 1.54
N PRO A 104 -7.71 -10.44 1.53
CA PRO A 104 -7.64 -11.25 2.76
C PRO A 104 -6.23 -11.25 3.39
N VAL A 105 -5.20 -11.01 2.58
CA VAL A 105 -3.81 -10.86 3.02
C VAL A 105 -3.25 -9.59 2.40
N ILE A 106 -2.72 -8.70 3.23
CA ILE A 106 -2.08 -7.46 2.80
C ILE A 106 -0.63 -7.50 3.25
N ALA A 107 0.31 -7.49 2.31
CA ALA A 107 1.73 -7.41 2.59
C ALA A 107 2.24 -6.00 2.27
N VAL A 108 2.85 -5.36 3.27
CA VAL A 108 3.45 -4.03 3.13
C VAL A 108 4.97 -4.15 3.06
N PHE A 109 5.56 -3.54 2.04
CA PHE A 109 6.99 -3.56 1.76
C PHE A 109 7.56 -2.16 1.91
N ASP A 110 8.71 -2.05 2.58
CA ASP A 110 9.41 -0.78 2.81
C ASP A 110 8.52 0.32 3.43
N TYR A 111 7.47 -0.09 4.14
CA TYR A 111 6.51 0.82 4.78
C TYR A 111 7.16 1.51 5.97
N LEU A 112 7.14 2.84 6.01
CA LEU A 112 7.77 3.61 7.08
C LEU A 112 6.76 3.89 8.19
N LEU A 113 6.96 3.29 9.35
CA LEU A 113 6.12 3.51 10.55
C LEU A 113 6.61 4.75 11.32
N ASP A 114 6.24 5.94 10.85
CA ASP A 114 6.35 7.17 11.64
C ASP A 114 5.50 7.09 12.92
N PRO A 115 6.04 7.34 14.12
CA PRO A 115 5.29 7.25 15.38
C PRO A 115 4.15 8.26 15.53
N ALA A 116 4.29 9.45 14.94
CA ALA A 116 3.36 10.56 15.11
C ALA A 116 2.18 10.50 14.13
N GLN A 117 2.40 9.99 12.91
CA GLN A 117 1.38 10.00 11.86
C GLN A 117 0.94 8.59 11.42
N GLU A 118 1.90 7.70 11.15
CA GLU A 118 1.63 6.41 10.49
C GLU A 118 1.17 5.34 11.47
N THR A 119 1.88 5.25 12.59
CA THR A 119 1.66 4.18 13.58
C THR A 119 0.24 4.18 14.14
N PRO A 120 -0.39 5.33 14.48
CA PRO A 120 -1.78 5.37 14.92
C PRO A 120 -2.77 4.91 13.85
N ALA A 121 -2.63 5.38 12.61
CA ALA A 121 -3.53 5.03 11.51
C ALA A 121 -3.38 3.57 11.08
N PHE A 122 -2.14 3.06 11.04
CA PHE A 122 -1.87 1.64 10.78
C PHE A 122 -2.52 0.77 11.86
N ARG A 123 -2.42 1.14 13.15
CA ARG A 123 -3.08 0.42 14.25
C ARG A 123 -4.60 0.42 14.11
N ALA A 124 -5.18 1.54 13.69
CA ALA A 124 -6.60 1.64 13.44
C ALA A 124 -7.05 0.66 12.36
N LEU A 125 -6.32 0.60 11.24
CA LEU A 125 -6.59 -0.35 10.16
C LEU A 125 -6.51 -1.82 10.62
N LEU A 126 -5.52 -2.17 11.45
CA LEU A 126 -5.46 -3.52 12.04
C LEU A 126 -6.71 -3.87 12.86
N THR A 127 -7.28 -2.87 13.55
CA THR A 127 -8.44 -3.03 14.44
C THR A 127 -9.76 -3.06 13.66
N LEU A 128 -9.90 -2.20 12.64
CA LEU A 128 -11.08 -2.09 11.79
C LEU A 128 -11.23 -3.28 10.84
N TYR A 129 -10.13 -3.92 10.46
CA TYR A 129 -10.10 -5.05 9.52
C TYR A 129 -9.57 -6.33 10.19
N PRO A 130 -10.25 -6.89 11.21
CA PRO A 130 -9.75 -8.03 11.97
C PRO A 130 -9.68 -9.33 11.14
N GLY A 131 -10.48 -9.45 10.08
CA GLY A 131 -10.45 -10.58 9.14
C GLY A 131 -9.30 -10.55 8.14
N THR A 132 -8.62 -9.41 8.00
CA THR A 132 -7.50 -9.25 7.07
C THR A 132 -6.19 -9.53 7.77
N ARG A 133 -5.35 -10.38 7.17
CA ARG A 133 -4.01 -10.67 7.67
C ARG A 133 -3.00 -9.67 7.12
N PHE A 134 -2.39 -8.90 8.01
CA PHE A 134 -1.37 -7.91 7.68
C PHE A 134 0.04 -8.49 7.87
N LEU A 135 0.84 -8.43 6.82
CA LEU A 135 2.24 -8.86 6.81
C LEU A 135 3.13 -7.64 6.62
N TYR A 136 3.91 -7.31 7.65
CA TYR A 136 4.95 -6.30 7.54
C TYR A 136 6.24 -6.96 7.04
N VAL A 137 6.62 -6.67 5.79
CA VAL A 137 7.77 -7.29 5.15
C VAL A 137 8.96 -6.34 5.15
N ARG A 138 10.00 -6.74 5.88
CA ARG A 138 11.26 -5.98 6.00
C ARG A 138 12.31 -6.45 5.00
N ALA A 139 13.24 -5.55 4.68
CA ALA A 139 14.51 -5.94 4.07
C ALA A 139 15.26 -6.96 4.96
N ALA A 140 16.02 -7.87 4.35
CA ALA A 140 16.61 -9.05 5.01
C ALA A 140 17.48 -8.76 6.25
N LYS A 141 17.98 -7.52 6.41
CA LYS A 141 18.82 -7.08 7.55
C LYS A 141 18.12 -6.14 8.52
N GLY A 142 16.83 -5.83 8.33
CA GLY A 142 16.10 -4.92 9.21
C GLY A 142 15.81 -5.53 10.58
N ASN A 143 15.82 -4.73 11.65
CA ASN A 143 15.43 -5.20 12.98
C ASN A 143 13.95 -5.61 13.00
N LYS A 144 13.62 -6.63 13.81
CA LYS A 144 12.21 -6.98 14.07
C LYS A 144 11.56 -5.82 14.80
N ILE A 145 10.45 -5.34 14.23
CA ILE A 145 9.64 -4.33 14.88
C ILE A 145 8.80 -5.03 15.94
N LYS A 146 8.89 -4.57 17.19
CA LYS A 146 8.08 -5.04 18.33
C LYS A 146 6.72 -4.34 18.43
N LEU A 147 6.43 -3.45 17.50
CA LEU A 147 5.14 -2.76 17.38
C LEU A 147 4.11 -3.80 16.91
N PHE A 148 2.95 -3.80 17.58
CA PHE A 148 1.79 -4.66 17.27
C PHE A 148 1.96 -6.17 17.54
N GLU A 149 2.94 -6.61 18.31
CA GLU A 149 3.11 -8.05 18.65
C GLU A 149 1.89 -8.69 19.34
N LYS A 150 1.03 -7.88 19.99
CA LYS A 150 -0.20 -8.34 20.66
C LYS A 150 -1.41 -8.42 19.72
N VAL A 151 -1.26 -8.01 18.47
CA VAL A 151 -2.35 -7.95 17.48
C VAL A 151 -2.38 -9.26 16.69
N THR A 152 -3.50 -9.97 16.74
CA THR A 152 -3.61 -11.35 16.24
C THR A 152 -3.56 -11.46 14.72
N ASN A 153 -4.00 -10.43 14.00
CA ASN A 153 -4.00 -10.39 12.54
C ASN A 153 -2.76 -9.73 11.93
N PHE A 154 -1.72 -9.45 12.74
CA PHE A 154 -0.46 -8.85 12.29
C PHE A 154 0.69 -9.86 12.39
N SER A 155 1.59 -9.84 11.42
CA SER A 155 2.84 -10.61 11.47
C SER A 155 3.96 -9.81 10.82
N HIS A 156 5.17 -9.87 11.38
CA HIS A 156 6.36 -9.41 10.68
C HIS A 156 7.06 -10.59 9.98
N MET A 157 7.76 -10.32 8.88
CA MET A 157 8.64 -11.29 8.23
C MET A 157 9.66 -10.58 7.33
N ASP A 158 10.75 -11.24 6.98
CA ASP A 158 11.63 -10.79 5.90
C ASP A 158 11.17 -11.26 4.51
N GLN A 159 11.79 -10.75 3.45
CA GLN A 159 11.42 -11.09 2.07
C GLN A 159 11.54 -12.60 1.76
N LYS A 160 12.50 -13.32 2.34
CA LYS A 160 12.65 -14.78 2.11
C LYS A 160 11.54 -15.56 2.81
N GLU A 161 11.23 -15.17 4.04
CA GLU A 161 10.10 -15.70 4.81
C GLU A 161 8.78 -15.46 4.06
N PHE A 162 8.60 -14.27 3.47
CA PHE A 162 7.42 -13.94 2.66
C PHE A 162 7.29 -14.82 1.42
N LEU A 163 8.37 -15.01 0.64
CA LEU A 163 8.33 -15.89 -0.54
C LEU A 163 7.95 -17.32 -0.17
N ASN A 164 8.47 -17.85 0.93
CA ASN A 164 8.13 -19.17 1.42
C ASN A 164 6.67 -19.26 1.92
N PHE A 165 6.19 -18.21 2.60
CA PHE A 165 4.79 -18.10 2.99
C PHE A 165 3.87 -18.11 1.77
N TYR A 166 4.19 -17.30 0.75
CA TYR A 166 3.35 -17.17 -0.43
C TYR A 166 3.27 -18.46 -1.23
N LYS A 167 4.38 -19.18 -1.42
CA LYS A 167 4.38 -20.50 -2.09
C LYS A 167 3.39 -21.47 -1.45
N LYS A 168 3.45 -21.59 -0.12
CA LYS A 168 2.51 -22.45 0.63
C LYS A 168 1.08 -21.96 0.57
N TYR A 169 0.87 -20.64 0.61
CA TYR A 169 -0.45 -20.04 0.53
C TYR A 169 -1.09 -20.27 -0.85
N ALA A 170 -0.32 -20.13 -1.92
CA ALA A 170 -0.76 -20.38 -3.28
C ALA A 170 -1.12 -21.86 -3.51
N GLU A 171 -0.41 -22.80 -2.89
CA GLU A 171 -0.71 -24.24 -2.93
C GLU A 171 -1.97 -24.62 -2.12
N SER A 172 -2.41 -23.77 -1.19
CA SER A 172 -3.55 -24.04 -0.30
C SER A 172 -4.89 -23.48 -0.79
N LYS A 173 -4.90 -22.79 -1.92
CA LYS A 173 -6.09 -22.24 -2.59
C LYS A 173 -6.55 -23.17 -3.72
#